data_AF-A0A965JKR0-F1
#
_entry.id   AF-A0A965JKR0-F1
#
_cell.length_a   1.000
_cell.length_b   1.000
_cell.length_c   1.000
_cell.angle_alpha   90.00
_cell.angle_beta   90.00
_cell.angle_gamma   90.00
#
_symmetry.space_group_name_H-M   'P 1'
#
loop_
_entity.id
_entity.type
_entity.pdbx_description
1 polymer ?
#
loop_
_entity_poly.entity_id
_entity_poly.type
_entity_poly.pdbx_seq_one_letter_code
_entity_poly.pdbx_strand_id
1 'polypeptide(L)'
;MTILIPLLGDQLSFGVSSLAGADPANSIVLMMEVAEETTYVRHHKRKIAFILSAMRHHADALRQAGWTVDYVRLDDPENSGSFSGEVARALGRHGCSEIRVTEASEWRVQAAMAGWAQALGVSVEILPDTRFVT
;
A
#
# COMPACT_ATOMS: atom_id res chain seq x y z
N MET A 1 10.64 -14.61 8.21
CA MET A 1 10.29 -14.22 6.83
C MET A 1 9.58 -12.90 6.92
N THR A 2 9.93 -11.93 6.08
CA THR A 2 9.39 -10.57 6.17
C THR A 2 8.20 -10.42 5.21
N ILE A 3 7.08 -9.93 5.74
CA ILE A 3 5.85 -9.70 4.99
C ILE A 3 5.81 -8.24 4.54
N LEU A 4 5.51 -8.00 3.25
CA LEU A 4 5.21 -6.67 2.75
C LEU A 4 3.70 -6.42 2.87
N ILE A 5 3.32 -5.29 3.46
CA ILE A 5 1.92 -4.88 3.64
C ILE A 5 1.68 -3.56 2.90
N PRO A 6 1.31 -3.59 1.61
CA PRO A 6 0.85 -2.39 0.91
C PRO A 6 -0.45 -1.86 1.53
N LEU A 7 -0.50 -0.56 1.81
CA LEU A 7 -1.67 0.12 2.37
C LEU A 7 -2.03 1.34 1.50
N LEU A 8 -3.23 1.29 0.90
CA LEU A 8 -3.69 2.30 -0.08
C LEU A 8 -4.20 3.59 0.57
N GLY A 9 -4.31 4.66 -0.22
CA GLY A 9 -4.68 6.00 0.27
C GLY A 9 -6.09 6.12 0.87
N ASP A 10 -6.97 5.17 0.61
CA ASP A 10 -8.33 5.07 1.16
C ASP A 10 -8.44 4.03 2.30
N GLN A 11 -7.35 3.33 2.63
CA GLN A 11 -7.28 2.26 3.62
C GLN A 11 -6.69 2.70 4.98
N LEU A 12 -6.64 4.01 5.25
CA LEU A 12 -5.94 4.64 6.39
C LEU A 12 -6.59 4.34 7.77
N SER A 13 -6.54 3.08 8.20
CA SER A 13 -7.11 2.57 9.45
C SER A 13 -6.15 1.58 10.10
N PHE A 14 -5.95 1.70 11.41
CA PHE A 14 -5.19 0.71 12.19
C PHE A 14 -5.86 -0.67 12.25
N GLY A 15 -7.17 -0.73 12.02
CA GLY A 15 -7.94 -1.97 11.99
C GLY A 15 -8.13 -2.56 10.59
N VAL A 16 -7.38 -2.09 9.58
CA VAL A 16 -7.47 -2.63 8.21
C VAL A 16 -7.02 -4.09 8.20
N SER A 17 -7.69 -4.92 7.39
CA SER A 17 -7.53 -6.38 7.45
C SER A 17 -6.09 -6.86 7.19
N SER A 18 -5.33 -6.14 6.36
CA SER A 18 -3.92 -6.45 6.07
C SER A 18 -2.98 -6.28 7.26
N LEU A 19 -3.31 -5.42 8.23
CA LEU A 19 -2.55 -5.27 9.48
C LEU A 19 -3.01 -6.25 10.56
N ALA A 20 -4.25 -6.76 10.48
CA ALA A 20 -4.84 -7.57 11.53
C ALA A 20 -4.06 -8.88 11.75
N GLY A 21 -3.48 -9.05 12.93
CA GLY A 21 -2.70 -10.23 13.31
C GLY A 21 -1.29 -10.29 12.68
N ALA A 22 -0.85 -9.26 11.95
CA ALA A 22 0.53 -9.17 11.50
C ALA A 22 1.45 -8.72 12.65
N ASP A 23 2.64 -9.30 12.72
CA ASP A 23 3.66 -8.93 13.70
C ASP A 23 4.51 -7.76 13.15
N PRO A 24 4.54 -6.58 13.80
CA PRO A 24 5.35 -5.44 13.36
C PRO A 24 6.84 -5.76 13.24
N ALA A 25 7.37 -6.72 14.00
CA ALA A 25 8.78 -7.09 13.94
C ALA A 25 9.15 -7.83 12.64
N ASN A 26 8.17 -8.42 11.96
CA ASN A 26 8.34 -9.22 10.75
C ASN A 26 7.57 -8.64 9.55
N SER A 27 7.14 -7.38 9.63
CA SER A 27 6.29 -6.75 8.62
C SER A 27 6.81 -5.36 8.23
N ILE A 28 6.76 -5.06 6.94
CA ILE A 28 7.02 -3.74 6.39
C ILE A 28 5.71 -3.20 5.82
N VAL A 29 5.21 -2.11 6.38
CA VAL A 29 4.08 -1.39 5.78
C VAL A 29 4.60 -0.51 4.66
N LEU A 30 4.05 -0.68 3.47
CA LEU A 30 4.38 0.11 2.30
C LEU A 30 3.23 1.07 1.99
N MET A 31 3.53 2.36 1.93
CA MET A 31 2.62 3.40 1.48
C MET A 31 3.27 4.16 0.34
N MET A 32 2.56 4.35 -0.77
CA MET A 32 3.11 5.01 -1.95
C MET A 32 2.17 6.05 -2.55
N GLU A 33 2.70 7.23 -2.81
CA GLU A 33 2.05 8.29 -3.57
C GLU A 33 2.42 8.12 -5.06
N VAL A 34 1.54 7.53 -5.87
CA VAL A 34 1.86 7.18 -7.27
C VAL A 34 1.14 8.06 -8.28
N ALA A 35 1.84 8.42 -9.35
CA ALA A 35 1.32 9.31 -10.39
C ALA A 35 0.08 8.72 -11.08
N GLU A 36 0.06 7.41 -11.36
CA GLU A 36 -1.06 6.72 -12.01
C GLU A 36 -2.40 7.02 -11.30
N GLU A 37 -2.41 7.01 -9.97
CA GLU A 37 -3.61 7.28 -9.15
C GLU A 37 -3.96 8.77 -9.04
N THR A 38 -3.01 9.66 -9.32
CA THR A 38 -3.27 11.12 -9.31
C THR A 38 -3.66 11.66 -10.68
N THR A 39 -3.47 10.87 -11.75
CA THR A 39 -3.70 11.31 -13.14
C THR A 39 -4.71 10.48 -13.94
N TYR A 40 -5.13 9.29 -13.49
CA TYR A 40 -6.08 8.45 -14.25
C TYR A 40 -7.42 9.15 -14.51
N VAL A 41 -7.81 10.06 -13.62
CA VAL A 41 -8.85 11.05 -13.87
C VAL A 41 -8.39 12.42 -13.39
N ARG A 42 -9.02 13.48 -13.88
CA ARG A 42 -8.73 14.85 -13.44
C ARG A 42 -9.28 15.09 -12.03
N HIS A 43 -8.54 14.68 -11.01
CA HIS A 43 -8.94 14.95 -9.63
C HIS A 43 -8.84 16.45 -9.31
N HIS A 44 -9.76 16.92 -8.47
CA HIS A 44 -9.69 18.27 -7.93
C HIS A 44 -8.44 18.42 -7.04
N LYS A 45 -7.70 19.53 -7.16
CA LYS A 45 -6.44 19.77 -6.42
C LYS A 45 -6.56 19.53 -4.91
N ARG A 46 -7.70 19.92 -4.32
CA ARG A 46 -8.00 19.69 -2.89
C ARG A 46 -8.14 18.21 -2.52
N LYS A 47 -8.69 17.36 -3.40
CA LYS A 47 -8.79 15.91 -3.16
C LYS A 47 -7.39 15.29 -3.07
N ILE A 48 -6.53 15.62 -4.03
CA ILE A 48 -5.14 15.14 -4.05
C ILE A 48 -4.42 15.59 -2.78
N ALA A 49 -4.43 16.89 -2.48
CA ALA A 49 -3.77 17.42 -1.29
C ALA A 49 -4.28 16.77 0.01
N PHE A 50 -5.59 16.56 0.12
CA PHE A 50 -6.20 15.91 1.28
C PHE A 50 -5.71 14.46 1.45
N ILE A 51 -5.79 13.63 0.40
CA ILE A 51 -5.39 12.22 0.46
C ILE A 51 -3.90 12.10 0.78
N LEU A 52 -3.03 12.82 0.06
CA LEU A 52 -1.59 12.75 0.30
C LEU A 52 -1.23 13.23 1.72
N SER A 53 -1.88 14.28 2.21
CA SER A 53 -1.69 14.73 3.59
C SER A 53 -2.13 13.66 4.59
N ALA A 54 -3.30 13.04 4.40
CA ALA A 54 -3.80 12.00 5.28
C ALA A 54 -2.87 10.77 5.31
N MET A 55 -2.37 10.35 4.14
CA MET A 55 -1.40 9.25 4.02
C MET A 55 -0.12 9.52 4.81
N ARG A 56 0.47 10.73 4.67
CA ARG A 56 1.69 11.12 5.40
C ARG A 56 1.49 11.08 6.92
N HIS A 57 0.40 11.65 7.41
CA HIS A 57 0.09 11.63 8.85
C HIS A 57 -0.20 10.21 9.36
N HIS A 58 -0.86 9.38 8.55
CA HIS A 58 -1.12 7.99 8.92
C HIS A 58 0.17 7.16 8.98
N ALA A 59 1.10 7.38 8.05
CA ALA A 59 2.43 6.76 8.07
C ALA A 59 3.19 7.10 9.36
N ASP A 60 3.16 8.36 9.78
CA ASP A 60 3.80 8.78 11.02
C ASP A 60 3.10 8.20 12.26
N ALA A 61 1.78 8.09 12.24
CA ALA A 61 1.01 7.44 13.31
C ALA A 61 1.33 5.93 13.41
N LEU A 62 1.48 5.24 12.27
CA LEU A 62 1.91 3.83 12.24
C LEU A 62 3.33 3.65 12.79
N ARG A 63 4.27 4.53 12.43
CA ARG A 63 5.63 4.54 13.00
C ARG A 63 5.62 4.71 14.52
N GLN A 64 4.80 5.65 15.02
CA GLN A 64 4.63 5.86 16.47
C GLN A 64 4.02 4.64 17.16
N ALA A 65 3.18 3.87 16.47
CA ALA A 65 2.62 2.62 16.94
C ALA A 65 3.57 1.41 16.83
N GLY A 66 4.82 1.61 16.38
CA GLY A 66 5.87 0.59 16.32
C GLY A 66 5.98 -0.15 14.98
N TRP A 67 5.26 0.28 13.94
CA TRP A 67 5.40 -0.31 12.61
C TRP A 67 6.63 0.22 11.87
N THR A 68 7.29 -0.65 11.12
CA THR A 68 8.23 -0.23 10.09
C THR A 68 7.46 0.22 8.85
N VAL A 69 7.57 1.51 8.50
CA VAL A 69 6.84 2.09 7.37
C VAL A 69 7.81 2.58 6.30
N ASP A 70 7.79 1.91 5.15
CA ASP A 70 8.38 2.36 3.89
C ASP A 70 7.38 3.29 3.19
N TYR A 71 7.74 4.57 3.07
CA TYR A 71 6.86 5.59 2.50
C TYR A 71 7.51 6.23 1.27
N VAL A 72 6.87 6.07 0.12
CA VAL A 72 7.33 6.61 -1.16
C VAL A 72 6.51 7.84 -1.51
N ARG A 73 7.17 9.00 -1.62
CA ARG A 73 6.51 10.27 -1.93
C ARG A 73 6.34 10.48 -3.42
N LEU A 74 5.37 11.31 -3.81
CA LEU A 74 5.07 11.60 -5.21
C LEU A 74 6.22 12.28 -5.95
N ASP A 75 7.01 13.05 -5.20
CA ASP A 75 8.18 13.80 -5.67
C ASP A 75 9.51 13.02 -5.50
N ASP A 76 9.47 11.75 -5.07
CA ASP A 76 10.65 10.91 -4.98
C ASP A 76 11.19 10.63 -6.41
N PRO A 77 12.47 10.96 -6.69
CA PRO A 77 13.06 10.77 -8.03
C PRO A 77 13.03 9.33 -8.54
N GLU A 78 13.02 8.34 -7.64
CA GLU A 78 13.00 6.93 -8.02
C GLU A 78 11.59 6.34 -8.10
N ASN A 79 10.54 7.11 -7.76
CA ASN A 79 9.15 6.66 -7.79
C ASN A 79 8.78 6.11 -9.18
N SER A 80 8.36 4.85 -9.24
CA SER A 80 8.01 4.14 -10.46
C SER A 80 6.69 4.64 -11.08
N GLY A 81 5.91 5.41 -10.33
CA GLY A 81 4.65 6.00 -10.75
C GLY A 81 3.44 5.08 -10.71
N SER A 82 3.57 3.83 -10.25
CA SER A 82 2.50 2.83 -10.21
C SER A 82 2.59 1.92 -8.97
N PHE A 83 1.45 1.37 -8.53
CA PHE A 83 1.44 0.46 -7.39
C PHE A 83 2.31 -0.78 -7.62
N SER A 84 2.16 -1.44 -8.77
CA SER A 84 2.92 -2.65 -9.10
C SER A 84 4.43 -2.39 -9.13
N GLY A 85 4.87 -1.23 -9.63
CA GLY A 85 6.29 -0.89 -9.65
C GLY A 85 6.84 -0.62 -8.25
N GLU A 86 6.11 0.10 -7.41
CA GLU A 86 6.57 0.39 -6.05
C GLU A 86 6.52 -0.85 -5.13
N VAL A 87 5.55 -1.75 -5.31
CA VAL A 87 5.55 -3.07 -4.65
C VAL A 87 6.78 -3.87 -5.07
N ALA A 88 7.09 -3.96 -6.37
CA ALA A 88 8.27 -4.68 -6.86
C ALA A 88 9.57 -4.10 -6.28
N ARG A 89 9.69 -2.77 -6.25
CA ARG A 89 10.86 -2.09 -5.67
C ARG A 89 10.98 -2.37 -4.16
N ALA A 90 9.87 -2.32 -3.42
CA ALA A 90 9.87 -2.59 -1.99
C ALA A 90 10.24 -4.04 -1.66
N LEU A 91 9.74 -5.02 -2.42
CA LEU A 91 10.15 -6.42 -2.27
C LEU A 91 11.68 -6.55 -2.40
N GLY A 92 12.28 -5.90 -3.40
CA GLY A 92 13.73 -5.89 -3.61
C GLY A 92 14.51 -5.19 -2.49
N ARG A 93 14.02 -4.04 -2.00
CA ARG A 93 14.67 -3.27 -0.91
C ARG A 93 14.69 -4.03 0.41
N HIS A 94 13.61 -4.75 0.74
CA HIS A 94 13.41 -5.35 2.06
C HIS A 94 13.57 -6.87 2.08
N GLY A 95 13.76 -7.51 0.91
CA GLY A 95 13.87 -8.97 0.81
C GLY A 95 12.60 -9.69 1.26
N CYS A 96 11.44 -9.07 1.11
CA CYS A 96 10.16 -9.68 1.47
C CYS A 96 9.83 -10.82 0.50
N SER A 97 9.25 -11.89 1.03
CA SER A 97 8.88 -13.08 0.24
C SER A 97 7.37 -13.29 0.12
N GLU A 98 6.59 -12.44 0.79
CA GLU A 98 5.12 -12.54 0.88
C GLU A 98 4.52 -11.13 0.87
N ILE A 99 3.36 -10.99 0.22
CA ILE A 99 2.55 -9.78 0.24
C ILE A 99 1.22 -10.09 0.92
N ARG A 100 0.82 -9.22 1.84
CA ARG A 100 -0.50 -9.25 2.46
C ARG A 100 -1.18 -7.91 2.27
N VAL A 101 -2.33 -7.90 1.60
CA VAL A 101 -3.01 -6.66 1.18
C VAL A 101 -4.52 -6.77 1.36
N THR A 102 -5.18 -5.67 1.70
CA THR A 102 -6.64 -5.60 1.70
C THR A 102 -7.11 -5.28 0.29
N GLU A 103 -8.20 -5.93 -0.15
CA GLU A 103 -8.77 -5.74 -1.47
C GLU A 103 -8.98 -4.26 -1.82
N ALA A 104 -8.83 -3.94 -3.10
CA ALA A 104 -8.96 -2.58 -3.58
C ALA A 104 -10.42 -2.20 -3.82
N SER A 105 -10.75 -0.92 -3.62
CA SER A 105 -12.08 -0.37 -3.87
C SER A 105 -12.38 -0.10 -5.36
N GLU A 106 -11.41 -0.27 -6.24
CA GLU A 106 -11.54 -0.04 -7.69
C GLU A 106 -11.12 -1.28 -8.50
N TRP A 107 -11.93 -1.66 -9.49
CA TRP A 107 -11.68 -2.81 -10.36
C TRP A 107 -10.31 -2.80 -11.04
N ARG A 108 -9.83 -1.61 -11.48
CA ARG A 108 -8.52 -1.46 -12.12
C ARG A 108 -7.39 -1.86 -11.17
N VAL A 109 -7.44 -1.37 -9.94
CA VAL A 109 -6.42 -1.64 -8.92
C VAL A 109 -6.51 -3.11 -8.48
N GLN A 110 -7.72 -3.64 -8.31
CA GLN A 110 -7.93 -5.05 -7.97
C GLN A 110 -7.37 -5.99 -9.05
N ALA A 111 -7.56 -5.65 -10.33
CA ALA A 111 -7.00 -6.42 -11.44
C ALA A 111 -5.46 -6.39 -11.44
N ALA A 112 -4.85 -5.25 -11.10
CA ALA A 112 -3.40 -5.15 -10.95
C ALA A 112 -2.89 -6.03 -9.79
N MET A 113 -3.55 -5.99 -8.63
CA MET A 113 -3.22 -6.81 -7.45
C MET A 113 -3.31 -8.31 -7.74
N ALA A 114 -4.34 -8.75 -8.46
CA ALA A 114 -4.53 -10.15 -8.83
C ALA A 114 -3.37 -10.69 -9.69
N GLY A 115 -2.67 -9.84 -10.43
CA GLY A 115 -1.50 -10.19 -11.23
C GLY A 115 -0.17 -10.26 -10.46
N TRP A 116 -0.10 -9.73 -9.23
CA TRP A 116 1.16 -9.58 -8.51
C TRP A 116 1.86 -10.91 -8.21
N ALA A 117 1.11 -11.94 -7.82
CA ALA A 117 1.72 -13.23 -7.46
C ALA A 117 2.52 -13.82 -8.64
N GLN A 118 1.93 -13.80 -9.84
CA GLN A 118 2.58 -14.29 -11.05
C GLN A 118 3.72 -13.37 -11.50
N ALA A 119 3.51 -12.05 -11.47
CA ALA A 119 4.48 -11.09 -11.98
C ALA A 119 5.74 -10.96 -11.09
N LEU A 120 5.58 -11.11 -9.77
CA LEU A 120 6.62 -10.85 -8.79
C LEU A 120 7.24 -12.13 -8.21
N GLY A 121 6.63 -13.30 -8.46
CA GLY A 121 7.14 -14.58 -7.99
C GLY A 121 7.09 -14.77 -6.48
N VAL A 122 6.17 -14.06 -5.80
CA VAL A 122 5.94 -14.13 -4.34
C VAL A 122 4.49 -14.54 -4.06
N SER A 123 4.23 -15.06 -2.86
CA SER A 123 2.84 -15.28 -2.43
C SER A 123 2.14 -13.93 -2.20
N VAL A 124 0.87 -13.85 -2.58
CA VAL A 124 0.03 -12.67 -2.38
C VAL A 124 -1.28 -13.11 -1.75
N GLU A 125 -1.53 -12.65 -0.53
CA GLU A 125 -2.80 -12.81 0.16
C GLU A 125 -3.61 -11.51 0.01
N ILE A 126 -4.71 -11.58 -0.74
CA ILE A 126 -5.69 -10.49 -0.85
C ILE A 126 -6.82 -10.77 0.13
N LEU A 127 -6.96 -9.91 1.14
CA LEU A 127 -7.93 -10.05 2.22
C LEU A 127 -9.18 -9.21 1.96
N PRO A 128 -10.37 -9.69 2.38
CA PRO A 128 -11.58 -8.88 2.29
C PRO A 128 -11.47 -7.61 3.14
N ASP A 129 -12.16 -6.56 2.73
CA ASP A 129 -12.23 -5.33 3.51
C ASP A 129 -13.31 -5.40 4.59
N THR A 130 -12.89 -5.72 5.82
CA THR A 130 -13.78 -5.88 6.98
C THR A 130 -14.33 -4.55 7.53
N ARG A 131 -14.09 -3.42 6.86
CA ARG A 131 -14.74 -2.14 7.15
C ARG A 131 -16.18 -2.09 6.64
N PHE A 132 -16.53 -2.95 5.67
CA PHE A 132 -17.89 -3.09 5.16
C PHE A 132 -18.69 -4.14 5.95
N VAL A 133 -20.01 -3.96 6.03
CA VAL A 133 -20.92 -4.80 6.85
C VAL A 133 -21.56 -5.97 6.09
N THR A 134 -21.30 -6.08 4.79
CA THR A 134 -21.89 -7.09 3.88
C THR A 134 -20.84 -7.70 2.99
#